data_AF-A0A1Y3B2A4-F1
#
_entry.id   AF-A0A1Y3B2A4-F1
#
_cell.length_a   1.000
_cell.length_b   1.000
_cell.length_c   1.000
_cell.angle_alpha   90.00
_cell.angle_beta   90.00
_cell.angle_gamma   90.00
#
_symmetry.space_group_name_H-M   'P 1'
#
loop_
_entity.id
_entity.type
_entity.pdbx_description
1 polymer ?
#
loop_
_entity_poly.entity_id
_entity_poly.type
_entity_poly.pdbx_seq_one_letter_code
_entity_poly.pdbx_strand_id
1 'polypeptide(L)'
;MEDCGQSLYDQMDNYQPLEILSVAKQLLLGFVIAEKLFEFEHRDLHLGNILVKPSPYEQLTYVYNDQFLQMPSNNLLVKVIDTTFSRLKISKFIIFLVNG
;
A
#
# COMPACT_ATOMS: atom_id res chain seq x y z
N MET A 1 -0.92 2.11 20.79
CA MET A 1 -0.31 1.41 19.64
C MET A 1 -1.41 1.32 18.60
N GLU A 2 -1.29 1.98 17.45
CA GLU A 2 -2.32 1.93 16.41
C GLU A 2 -2.53 0.47 16.00
N ASP A 3 -3.77 0.01 16.03
CA ASP A 3 -4.13 -1.31 15.53
C ASP A 3 -3.85 -1.36 14.03
N CYS A 4 -2.77 -2.06 13.67
CA CYS A 4 -2.25 -2.15 12.31
C CYS A 4 -2.95 -3.24 11.49
N GLY A 5 -3.91 -3.96 12.07
CA GLY A 5 -4.55 -5.12 11.45
C GLY A 5 -3.81 -6.42 11.71
N GLN A 6 -4.33 -7.51 11.14
CA GLN A 6 -3.76 -8.86 11.22
C GLN A 6 -3.26 -9.30 9.85
N SER A 7 -2.38 -10.30 9.81
CA SER A 7 -1.86 -10.77 8.53
C SER A 7 -2.96 -11.39 7.68
N LEU A 8 -2.88 -11.20 6.36
CA LEU A 8 -3.80 -11.80 5.41
C LEU A 8 -3.72 -13.33 5.48
N TYR A 9 -2.55 -13.88 5.80
CA TYR A 9 -2.39 -15.33 6.01
C TYR A 9 -3.31 -15.84 7.12
N ASP A 10 -3.36 -15.15 8.26
CA ASP A 10 -4.14 -15.59 9.43
C ASP A 10 -5.65 -15.41 9.24
N GLN A 11 -6.07 -14.48 8.38
CA GLN A 11 -7.47 -14.08 8.23
C GLN A 11 -8.09 -14.47 6.88
N MET A 12 -7.35 -15.12 5.98
CA MET A 12 -7.77 -15.36 4.60
C MET A 12 -9.16 -16.02 4.49
N ASP A 13 -9.45 -17.00 5.35
CA ASP A 13 -10.69 -17.76 5.35
C ASP A 13 -11.91 -16.95 5.85
N ASN A 14 -11.68 -15.77 6.44
CA ASN A 14 -12.75 -14.91 6.97
C ASN A 14 -13.33 -13.96 5.91
N TYR A 15 -12.74 -13.90 4.72
CA TYR A 15 -13.09 -12.89 3.72
C TYR A 15 -13.78 -13.47 2.49
N GLN A 16 -14.70 -12.68 1.95
CA GLN A 16 -15.39 -13.00 0.72
C GLN A 16 -14.49 -12.75 -0.50
N PRO A 17 -14.73 -13.42 -1.65
CA PRO A 17 -13.93 -13.23 -2.85
C PRO A 17 -13.78 -11.77 -3.30
N LEU A 18 -14.82 -10.95 -3.10
CA LEU A 18 -14.79 -9.53 -3.44
C LEU A 18 -13.84 -8.72 -2.55
N GLU A 19 -13.74 -9.08 -1.27
CA GLU A 19 -12.85 -8.43 -0.30
C GLU A 19 -11.39 -8.78 -0.63
N ILE A 20 -11.11 -10.06 -0.93
CA ILE A 20 -9.78 -10.50 -1.40
C ILE A 20 -9.38 -9.82 -2.71
N LEU A 21 -10.33 -9.65 -3.65
CA LEU A 21 -10.09 -8.92 -4.89
C LEU A 21 -9.77 -7.44 -4.63
N SER A 22 -10.42 -6.81 -3.64
CA SER A 22 -10.08 -5.45 -3.21
C SER A 22 -8.67 -5.39 -2.63
N VAL A 23 -8.27 -6.35 -1.81
CA VAL A 23 -6.90 -6.43 -1.27
C VAL A 23 -5.87 -6.49 -2.40
N ALA A 24 -6.07 -7.35 -3.39
CA ALA A 24 -5.18 -7.45 -4.54
C ALA A 24 -5.09 -6.13 -5.35
N LYS A 25 -6.23 -5.42 -5.53
CA LYS A 25 -6.26 -4.11 -6.20
C LYS A 25 -5.51 -3.04 -5.42
N GLN A 26 -5.69 -2.98 -4.10
CA GLN A 26 -4.99 -2.03 -3.23
C GLN A 26 -3.48 -2.25 -3.27
N LEU A 27 -3.04 -3.52 -3.22
CA LEU A 27 -1.63 -3.90 -3.37
C LEU A 27 -1.10 -3.47 -4.73
N LEU A 28 -1.77 -3.85 -5.82
CA LEU A 28 -1.34 -3.52 -7.18
C LEU A 28 -1.20 -2.01 -7.37
N LEU A 29 -2.20 -1.23 -6.95
CA LEU A 29 -2.18 0.23 -7.09
C LEU A 29 -1.07 0.86 -6.24
N GLY A 30 -0.93 0.44 -4.98
CA GLY A 30 0.15 0.90 -4.10
C GLY A 30 1.54 0.60 -4.65
N PHE A 31 1.75 -0.62 -5.16
CA PHE A 31 3.02 -1.04 -5.76
C PHE A 31 3.33 -0.29 -7.04
N VAL A 32 2.37 -0.13 -7.96
CA VAL A 32 2.58 0.63 -9.21
C VAL A 32 2.99 2.07 -8.89
N ILE A 33 2.32 2.73 -7.94
CA ILE A 33 2.66 4.10 -7.55
C ILE A 33 4.07 4.14 -6.93
N ALA A 34 4.38 3.22 -6.01
CA ALA A 34 5.69 3.16 -5.37
C ALA A 34 6.82 2.84 -6.37
N GLU A 35 6.58 1.96 -7.33
CA GLU A 35 7.52 1.63 -8.41
C GLU A 35 7.78 2.87 -9.28
N LYS A 36 6.74 3.59 -9.69
CA LYS A 36 6.87 4.78 -10.54
C LYS A 36 7.57 5.94 -9.85
N LEU A 37 7.33 6.14 -8.56
CA LEU A 37 7.89 7.27 -7.81
C LEU A 37 9.29 6.97 -7.26
N PHE A 38 9.55 5.73 -6.87
CA PHE A 38 10.73 5.39 -6.07
C PHE A 38 11.51 4.17 -6.61
N GLU A 39 11.18 3.63 -7.78
CA GLU A 39 11.72 2.34 -8.24
C GLU A 39 11.63 1.26 -7.12
N PHE A 40 10.51 1.28 -6.36
CA PHE A 40 10.31 0.43 -5.20
C PHE A 40 10.13 -1.05 -5.58
N GLU A 41 10.79 -1.93 -4.84
CA GLU A 41 10.66 -3.39 -4.91
C GLU A 41 10.59 -3.94 -3.48
N HIS A 42 9.54 -4.69 -3.12
CA HIS A 42 9.44 -5.29 -1.77
C HIS A 42 10.45 -6.43 -1.55
N ARG A 43 10.61 -7.27 -2.58
CA ARG A 43 11.48 -8.46 -2.66
C ARG A 43 11.15 -9.65 -1.75
N ASP A 44 10.28 -9.47 -0.76
CA ASP A 44 9.80 -10.56 0.10
C ASP A 44 8.31 -10.41 0.45
N LEU A 45 7.46 -10.26 -0.58
CA LEU A 45 6.03 -10.10 -0.37
C LEU A 45 5.34 -11.47 -0.30
N HIS A 46 5.03 -11.90 0.92
CA HIS A 46 4.17 -13.05 1.19
C HIS A 46 2.93 -12.63 2.01
N LEU A 47 1.93 -13.51 2.14
CA LEU A 47 0.67 -13.17 2.83
C LEU A 47 0.86 -12.71 4.29
N GLY A 48 1.91 -13.20 4.96
CA GLY A 48 2.30 -12.73 6.30
C GLY A 48 2.74 -11.24 6.37
N ASN A 49 3.21 -10.67 5.26
CA ASN A 49 3.66 -9.27 5.16
C ASN A 49 2.56 -8.32 4.63
N ILE A 50 1.34 -8.82 4.50
CA ILE A 50 0.16 -8.07 4.09
C ILE A 50 -0.76 -8.01 5.31
N LEU A 51 -0.88 -6.86 5.95
CA LEU A 51 -1.85 -6.65 7.01
C LEU A 51 -3.18 -6.17 6.42
N VAL A 52 -4.27 -6.67 6.98
CA VAL A 52 -5.64 -6.31 6.64
C VAL A 52 -6.41 -5.93 7.89
N LYS A 53 -7.29 -4.95 7.76
CA LYS A 53 -8.24 -4.56 8.82
C LYS A 53 -9.51 -3.97 8.24
N PRO A 54 -10.60 -3.90 9.02
CA PRO A 54 -11.80 -3.18 8.62
C PRO A 54 -11.48 -1.75 8.21
N SER A 55 -11.95 -1.36 7.02
CA SER A 55 -11.86 0.00 6.53
C SER A 55 -12.99 0.84 7.12
N PRO A 56 -12.70 1.99 7.76
CA PRO A 56 -13.73 2.95 8.15
C PRO A 56 -14.26 3.77 6.95
N TYR A 57 -13.67 3.60 5.77
CA TYR A 57 -14.01 4.34 4.54
C TYR A 57 -14.59 3.41 3.49
N GLU A 58 -15.64 3.86 2.79
CA GLU A 58 -16.21 3.14 1.63
C GLU A 58 -15.30 3.23 0.40
N GLN A 59 -14.62 4.37 0.23
CA GLN A 59 -13.75 4.66 -0.90
C GLN A 59 -12.34 4.98 -0.40
N LEU A 60 -11.34 4.44 -1.09
CA LEU A 60 -9.93 4.72 -0.89
C LEU A 60 -9.46 5.67 -1.99
N THR A 61 -8.61 6.63 -1.63
CA THR A 61 -8.05 7.61 -2.57
C THR A 61 -6.54 7.47 -2.63
N TYR A 62 -6.02 7.30 -3.83
CA TYR A 62 -4.60 7.26 -4.15
C TYR A 62 -4.24 8.47 -5.00
N VAL A 63 -3.00 8.95 -4.89
CA VAL A 63 -2.52 10.11 -5.65
C VAL A 63 -1.29 9.72 -6.44
N TYR A 64 -1.29 10.02 -7.74
CA TYR A 64 -0.15 9.84 -8.64
C TYR A 64 -0.16 10.92 -9.71
N ASN A 65 0.96 11.64 -9.89
CA ASN A 65 1.09 12.76 -10.83
C ASN A 65 -0.07 13.77 -10.72
N ASP A 66 -0.39 14.21 -9.50
CA ASP A 66 -1.50 15.15 -9.20
C ASP A 66 -2.89 14.65 -9.62
N GLN A 67 -3.04 13.38 -9.98
CA GLN A 67 -4.31 12.75 -10.28
C GLN A 67 -4.80 11.90 -9.10
N PHE A 68 -6.10 12.02 -8.82
CA PHE A 68 -6.79 11.22 -7.81
C PHE A 68 -7.35 9.95 -8.44
N LEU A 69 -6.95 8.79 -7.90
CA LEU A 69 -7.44 7.48 -8.28
C LEU A 69 -8.29 6.95 -7.12
N GLN A 70 -9.59 6.77 -7.35
CA GLN A 70 -10.53 6.29 -6.35
C GLN A 70 -10.91 4.83 -6.60
N MET A 71 -10.99 4.05 -5.53
CA MET A 71 -11.47 2.67 -5.60
C MET A 71 -12.21 2.27 -4.31
N PRO A 72 -13.24 1.41 -4.40
CA PRO A 72 -13.95 0.96 -3.22
C PRO A 72 -13.01 0.17 -2.31
N SER A 73 -13.13 0.38 -1.00
CA SER A 73 -12.37 -0.40 0.00
C SER A 73 -12.86 -1.83 0.08
N ASN A 74 -14.13 -2.07 -0.23
CA ASN A 74 -14.83 -3.34 0.04
C ASN A 74 -14.57 -3.81 1.47
N ASN A 75 -14.77 -2.90 2.43
CA ASN A 75 -14.64 -3.14 3.87
C ASN A 75 -13.22 -3.41 4.38
N LEU A 76 -12.19 -3.46 3.54
CA LEU A 76 -10.82 -3.75 3.95
C LEU A 76 -9.86 -2.62 3.60
N LEU A 77 -8.92 -2.39 4.53
CA LEU A 77 -7.74 -1.56 4.31
C LEU A 77 -6.50 -2.45 4.39
N VAL A 78 -5.60 -2.28 3.42
CA VAL A 78 -4.35 -3.05 3.32
C VAL A 78 -3.15 -2.23 3.77
N LYS A 79 -2.21 -2.87 4.46
CA LYS A 79 -0.89 -2.32 4.77
C LYS A 79 0.20 -3.35 4.49
N VAL A 80 1.19 -3.00 3.70
CA VAL A 80 2.39 -3.82 3.49
C VAL A 80 3.40 -3.50 4.59
N ILE A 81 4.00 -4.54 5.17
CA ILE A 81 5.01 -4.44 6.23
C ILE A 81 6.27 -5.24 5.87
N ASP A 82 7.28 -5.13 6.72
CA ASP A 82 8.58 -5.79 6.60
C ASP A 82 9.34 -5.45 5.31
N THR A 83 9.94 -4.26 5.33
CA THR A 83 10.77 -3.76 4.23
C THR A 83 12.24 -4.15 4.36
N THR A 84 12.58 -5.20 5.12
CA THR A 84 13.97 -5.58 5.42
C THR A 84 14.80 -5.82 4.17
N PHE A 85 14.21 -6.46 3.15
CA PHE A 85 14.86 -6.73 1.87
C PHE A 85 14.44 -5.78 0.75
N SER A 86 13.63 -4.77 1.05
CA SER A 86 13.11 -3.87 0.02
C SER A 86 14.21 -3.01 -0.59
N ARG A 87 14.04 -2.69 -1.88
CA ARG A 87 14.87 -1.74 -2.61
C ARG A 87 14.02 -0.54 -2.99
N LEU A 88 14.59 0.65 -2.88
CA LEU A 88 14.04 1.87 -3.47
C LEU A 88 15.16 2.86 -3.77
N LYS A 89 14.87 3.77 -4.69
CA LYS A 89 15.75 4.84 -5.11
C LYS A 89 15.13 6.18 -4.72
N ILE A 90 15.77 6.86 -3.77
CA ILE A 90 15.44 8.24 -3.42
C ILE A 90 16.36 9.16 -4.21
N SER A 91 15.80 9.90 -5.17
CA SER A 91 16.52 10.98 -5.83
C SER A 91 16.72 12.13 -4.84
N LYS A 92 17.91 12.24 -4.24
CA LYS A 92 18.30 13.37 -3.40
C LYS A 92 18.44 14.63 -4.25
N PHE A 93 17.39 15.42 -4.39
CA PHE A 93 17.52 16.83 -4.72
C PHE A 93 17.00 17.66 -3.56
N ILE A 94 17.93 18.16 -2.74
CA ILE A 94 17.65 19.25 -1.82
C ILE A 94 18.09 20.52 -2.57
N ILE A 95 17.13 21.28 -3.09
CA ILE A 95 17.39 22.59 -3.65
C ILE A 95 17.21 23.60 -2.51
N PHE A 96 18.33 24.09 -1.97
CA PHE A 96 18.32 25.32 -1.19
C PHE A 96 18.45 26.49 -2.15
N LEU A 97 17.35 27.19 -2.44
CA LEU A 97 17.44 28.53 -3.01
C LEU A 97 17.72 29.50 -1.86
N VAL A 98 19.00 29.81 -1.62
CA VAL A 98 19.38 31.03 -0.91
C VAL A 98 19.58 32.10 -1.98
N ASN A 99 18.61 33.01 -2.09
CA ASN A 99 18.81 34.26 -2.80
C ASN A 99 19.78 35.11 -1.97
N GLY A 100 20.97 35.35 -2.51
CA GLY A 100 21.94 36.33 -2.03
C GLY A 100 21.97 37.53 -2.97
#